data_AF-A0A5Q4ZJB0-F1
#
_entry.id   AF-A0A5Q4ZJB0-F1
#
_cell.length_a   1.000
_cell.length_b   1.000
_cell.length_c   1.000
_cell.angle_alpha   90.00
_cell.angle_beta   90.00
_cell.angle_gamma   90.00
#
_symmetry.space_group_name_H-M   'P 1'
#
loop_
_entity.id
_entity.type
_entity.pdbx_description
1 polymer ?
#
loop_
_entity_poly.entity_id
_entity_poly.type
_entity_poly.pdbx_seq_one_letter_code
_entity_poly.pdbx_strand_id
1 'polypeptide(L)'
;MIRGKVWMTSADDRHLMSVAELALLLFVSKTYVSKKLLRKHPSRPVPVRRGRVSVLRAKAEAYRRKRQRIARGALRELARVSQEARLYETTNIGR
;
A
#
# COMPACT_ATOMS: atom_id res chain seq x y z
N MET A 1 -36.90 11.43 9.23
CA MET A 1 -35.51 11.48 8.71
C MET A 1 -35.10 10.10 8.22
N ILE A 2 -35.35 9.79 6.94
CA ILE A 2 -34.99 8.50 6.35
C ILE A 2 -33.59 8.67 5.75
N ARG A 3 -32.59 8.01 6.34
CA ARG A 3 -31.22 7.97 5.82
C ARG A 3 -31.24 7.28 4.46
N GLY A 4 -31.28 8.10 3.40
CA GLY A 4 -31.26 7.65 2.01
C GLY A 4 -30.07 6.73 1.77
N LYS A 5 -30.36 5.49 1.37
CA LYS A 5 -29.38 4.58 0.78
C LYS A 5 -28.78 5.28 -0.44
N VAL A 6 -27.52 5.71 -0.31
CA VAL A 6 -26.72 6.21 -1.43
C VAL A 6 -26.46 5.03 -2.36
N TRP A 7 -27.34 4.83 -3.34
CA TRP A 7 -27.02 4.02 -4.50
C TRP A 7 -26.11 4.88 -5.38
N MET A 8 -24.80 4.75 -5.18
CA MET A 8 -23.81 5.40 -6.03
C MET A 8 -23.97 4.84 -7.45
N THR A 9 -24.39 5.72 -8.36
CA THR A 9 -24.69 5.47 -9.77
C THR A 9 -23.42 5.14 -10.57
N SER A 10 -23.55 4.33 -11.62
CA SER A 10 -22.48 3.65 -12.37
C SER A 10 -21.53 4.55 -13.18
N ALA A 11 -21.44 5.85 -12.89
CA ALA A 11 -20.52 6.79 -13.54
C ALA A 11 -19.16 6.91 -12.82
N ASP A 12 -19.05 6.43 -11.58
CA ASP A 12 -17.89 6.59 -10.69
C ASP A 12 -17.03 5.31 -10.55
N ASP A 13 -17.22 4.32 -11.44
CA ASP A 13 -16.45 3.06 -11.43
C ASP A 13 -14.95 3.29 -11.74
N ARG A 14 -14.59 4.41 -12.40
CA ARG A 14 -13.19 4.80 -12.63
C ARG A 14 -12.44 5.18 -11.34
N HIS A 15 -13.16 5.43 -10.25
CA HIS A 15 -12.60 5.75 -8.95
C HIS A 15 -12.46 4.54 -8.02
N LEU A 16 -12.99 3.38 -8.41
CA LEU A 16 -12.88 2.14 -7.66
C LEU A 16 -11.93 1.18 -8.36
N MET A 17 -11.09 0.51 -7.58
CA MET A 17 -10.22 -0.56 -8.03
C MET A 17 -10.64 -1.86 -7.34
N SER A 18 -10.75 -2.91 -8.14
CA SER A 18 -10.90 -4.27 -7.65
C SER A 18 -9.65 -4.72 -6.87
N VAL A 19 -9.80 -5.78 -6.10
CA VAL A 19 -8.67 -6.46 -5.43
C VAL A 19 -7.56 -6.84 -6.41
N ALA A 20 -7.92 -7.24 -7.63
CA ALA A 20 -6.96 -7.64 -8.66
C ALA A 20 -6.12 -6.45 -9.14
N GLU A 21 -6.77 -5.32 -9.42
CA GLU A 21 -6.05 -4.11 -9.86
C GLU A 21 -5.20 -3.54 -8.72
N LEU A 22 -5.70 -3.60 -7.47
CA LEU A 22 -4.91 -3.20 -6.30
C LEU A 22 -3.66 -4.08 -6.12
N ALA A 23 -3.79 -5.39 -6.34
CA ALA A 23 -2.67 -6.32 -6.31
C ALA A 23 -1.61 -5.99 -7.37
N LEU A 24 -2.03 -5.67 -8.59
CA LEU A 24 -1.14 -5.23 -9.68
C LEU A 24 -0.45 -3.89 -9.35
N LEU A 25 -1.20 -2.91 -8.85
CA LEU A 25 -0.67 -1.60 -8.47
C LEU A 25 0.43 -1.68 -7.39
N LEU A 26 0.26 -2.62 -6.45
CA LEU A 26 1.17 -2.83 -5.34
C LEU A 26 2.24 -3.91 -5.62
N PHE A 27 2.18 -4.57 -6.77
CA PHE A 27 3.08 -5.68 -7.13
C PHE A 27 3.09 -6.81 -6.08
N VAL A 28 1.91 -7.19 -5.57
CA VAL A 28 1.71 -8.23 -4.55
C VAL A 28 0.65 -9.23 -4.97
N SER A 29 0.59 -10.37 -4.28
CA SER A 29 -0.45 -11.37 -4.53
C SER A 29 -1.84 -10.89 -4.10
N LYS A 30 -2.88 -11.31 -4.83
CA LYS A 30 -4.30 -11.06 -4.48
C LYS A 30 -4.61 -11.56 -3.06
N THR A 31 -4.07 -12.72 -2.70
CA THR A 31 -4.23 -13.33 -1.37
C THR A 31 -3.68 -12.44 -0.26
N TYR A 32 -2.52 -11.81 -0.47
CA TYR A 32 -1.96 -10.86 0.48
C TYR A 32 -2.88 -9.64 0.65
N VAL A 33 -3.40 -9.11 -0.45
CA VAL A 33 -4.34 -7.98 -0.41
C VAL A 33 -5.58 -8.35 0.40
N SER A 34 -6.26 -9.46 0.09
CA SER A 34 -7.48 -9.86 0.79
C SER A 34 -7.25 -10.22 2.26
N LYS A 35 -6.26 -11.08 2.56
CA LYS A 35 -6.08 -11.65 3.90
C LYS A 35 -5.35 -10.74 4.88
N LYS A 36 -4.44 -9.88 4.39
CA LYS A 36 -3.60 -9.02 5.22
C LYS A 36 -3.96 -7.56 5.05
N LEU A 37 -4.01 -7.07 3.81
CA LEU A 37 -4.15 -5.64 3.54
C LEU A 37 -5.54 -5.14 3.92
N LEU A 38 -6.59 -5.73 3.35
CA LEU A 38 -7.98 -5.30 3.55
C LEU A 38 -8.54 -5.69 4.93
N ARG A 39 -7.96 -6.71 5.57
CA ARG A 39 -8.33 -7.12 6.93
C ARG A 39 -7.77 -6.17 8.00
N LYS A 40 -6.55 -5.64 7.82
CA LYS A 40 -5.85 -4.85 8.84
C LYS A 40 -5.84 -3.34 8.59
N HIS A 41 -6.03 -2.87 7.36
CA HIS A 41 -5.82 -1.45 7.04
C HIS A 41 -7.09 -0.59 7.10
N PRO A 42 -6.94 0.71 7.41
CA PRO A 42 -8.02 1.70 7.44
C PRO A 42 -8.50 2.14 6.03
N SER A 43 -7.97 1.56 4.95
CA SER A 43 -8.53 1.71 3.60
C SER A 43 -9.85 0.95 3.56
N ARG A 44 -10.89 1.55 4.17
CA ARG A 44 -12.22 0.97 4.34
C ARG A 44 -12.69 0.43 3.00
N PRO A 45 -12.76 -0.90 2.82
CA PRO A 45 -13.23 -1.47 1.57
C PRO A 45 -14.65 -0.97 1.32
N VAL A 46 -14.93 -0.59 0.09
CA VAL A 46 -16.28 -0.25 -0.34
C VAL A 46 -16.89 -1.54 -0.87
N PRO A 47 -17.89 -2.12 -0.19
CA PRO A 47 -18.64 -3.23 -0.76
C PRO A 47 -19.44 -2.72 -1.96
N VAL A 48 -19.18 -3.31 -3.12
CA VAL A 48 -19.89 -3.03 -4.37
C VAL A 48 -20.97 -4.10 -4.59
N ARG A 49 -21.93 -3.82 -5.45
CA ARG A 49 -23.00 -4.76 -5.85
C ARG A 49 -22.42 -6.15 -6.16
N ARG A 50 -23.17 -7.20 -5.79
CA ARG A 50 -22.82 -8.63 -5.95
C ARG A 50 -21.66 -9.13 -5.06
N GLY A 51 -21.45 -8.54 -3.88
CA GLY A 51 -20.48 -9.03 -2.90
C GLY A 51 -19.02 -8.83 -3.29
N ARG A 52 -18.76 -7.99 -4.30
CA ARG A 52 -17.39 -7.67 -4.74
C ARG A 52 -16.85 -6.54 -3.88
N VAL A 53 -15.63 -6.72 -3.36
CA VAL A 53 -14.93 -5.70 -2.58
C VAL A 53 -14.08 -4.85 -3.52
N SER A 54 -14.26 -3.54 -3.47
CA SER A 54 -13.43 -2.57 -4.19
C SER A 54 -12.84 -1.54 -3.22
N VAL A 55 -11.79 -0.88 -3.69
CA VAL A 55 -11.07 0.15 -2.93
C VAL A 55 -11.00 1.42 -3.76
N LEU A 56 -11.15 2.57 -3.12
CA LEU A 56 -10.96 3.85 -3.80
C LEU A 56 -9.53 3.97 -4.34
N ARG A 57 -9.41 4.23 -5.64
CA ARG A 57 -8.14 4.37 -6.36
C ARG A 57 -7.23 5.41 -5.70
N ALA A 58 -7.77 6.58 -5.33
CA ALA A 58 -7.02 7.61 -4.64
C ALA A 58 -6.39 7.12 -3.32
N LYS A 59 -7.11 6.28 -2.55
CA LYS A 59 -6.57 5.68 -1.32
C LYS A 59 -5.49 4.64 -1.61
N ALA A 60 -5.69 3.82 -2.65
CA ALA A 60 -4.72 2.83 -3.08
C ALA A 60 -3.39 3.48 -3.52
N GLU A 61 -3.47 4.56 -4.30
CA GLU A 61 -2.29 5.32 -4.73
C GLU A 61 -1.58 6.02 -3.57
N ALA A 62 -2.34 6.64 -2.66
CA ALA A 62 -1.79 7.23 -1.43
C ALA A 62 -1.06 6.17 -0.58
N TYR A 63 -1.63 4.98 -0.44
CA TYR A 63 -1.00 3.86 0.25
C TYR A 63 0.31 3.44 -0.43
N ARG A 64 0.32 3.29 -1.76
CA ARG A 64 1.52 2.97 -2.55
C ARG A 64 2.63 3.99 -2.31
N ARG A 65 2.33 5.29 -2.44
CA ARG A 65 3.31 6.37 -2.24
C ARG A 65 3.88 6.36 -0.83
N LYS A 66 3.04 6.13 0.19
CA LYS A 66 3.49 6.01 1.59
C LYS A 66 4.46 4.85 1.77
N ARG A 67 4.15 3.66 1.24
CA ARG A 67 5.01 2.47 1.36
C ARG A 67 6.33 2.65 0.60
N GLN A 68 6.30 3.26 -0.58
CA GLN A 68 7.53 3.59 -1.33
C GLN A 68 8.43 4.55 -0.57
N ARG A 69 7.87 5.57 0.08
CA ARG A 69 8.64 6.51 0.90
C ARG A 69 9.35 5.80 2.06
N ILE A 70 8.64 4.92 2.78
CA ILE A 70 9.21 4.14 3.88
C ILE A 70 10.32 3.22 3.38
N ALA A 71 10.10 2.49 2.28
CA ALA A 71 11.09 1.59 1.71
C ALA A 71 12.37 2.34 1.29
N ARG A 72 12.22 3.51 0.64
CA ARG A 72 13.37 4.37 0.29
C ARG A 72 14.11 4.87 1.53
N GLY A 73 13.39 5.24 2.59
CA GLY A 73 13.98 5.61 3.86
C GLY A 73 14.82 4.47 4.46
N ALA A 74 14.24 3.29 4.57
CA ALA A 74 14.94 2.11 5.09
C ALA A 74 16.20 1.75 4.27
N LEU A 75 16.13 1.81 2.94
CA LEU A 75 17.30 1.57 2.08
C LEU A 75 18.41 2.61 2.28
N ARG A 76 18.05 3.88 2.52
CA ARG A 76 19.04 4.93 2.81
C ARG A 76 19.72 4.70 4.16
N GLU A 77 18.95 4.35 5.19
CA GLU A 77 19.51 4.02 6.50
C GLU A 77 20.43 2.80 6.43
N LEU A 78 20.03 1.74 5.71
CA LEU A 78 20.88 0.57 5.49
C LEU A 78 22.18 0.93 4.76
N ALA A 79 22.11 1.78 3.73
CA ALA A 79 23.29 2.23 3.00
C ALA A 79 24.23 3.05 3.90
N ARG A 80 23.67 3.92 4.75
CA ARG A 80 24.45 4.70 5.72
C ARG A 80 25.15 3.80 6.74
N VAL A 81 24.44 2.87 7.36
CA VAL A 81 25.01 1.90 8.32
C VAL A 81 26.09 1.06 7.66
N SER A 82 25.89 0.62 6.42
CA SER A 82 26.91 -0.15 5.68
C SER A 82 28.16 0.68 5.37
N GLN A 83 28.01 1.98 5.07
CA GLN A 83 29.15 2.87 4.85
C GLN A 83 29.91 3.12 6.16
N GLU A 84 29.20 3.42 7.26
CA GLU A 84 29.80 3.60 8.58
C GLU A 84 30.56 2.34 9.03
N ALA A 85 29.99 1.14 8.85
CA ALA A 85 30.66 -0.12 9.17
C ALA A 85 31.97 -0.32 8.38
N ARG A 86 31.99 0.01 7.08
CA ARG A 86 33.21 -0.05 6.26
C ARG A 86 34.29 0.92 6.73
N LEU A 87 33.91 2.08 7.29
CA LEU A 87 34.86 3.03 7.88
C LEU A 87 35.47 2.49 9.18
N TYR A 88 34.70 1.75 9.99
CA TYR A 88 35.22 1.07 11.17
C TYR A 88 36.15 -0.10 10.83
N GLU A 89 35.86 -0.85 9.77
CA GLU A 89 36.75 -1.93 9.31
C GLU A 89 38.10 -1.37 8.83
N THR A 90 38.09 -0.29 8.05
CA THR A 90 39.33 0.32 7.53
C THR A 90 40.16 1.02 8.61
N THR A 91 39.54 1.58 9.66
CA THR A 91 40.26 2.19 10.78
C THR A 91 40.86 1.18 11.76
N ASN A 92 40.27 -0.02 11.91
CA ASN A 92 40.78 -1.08 12.78
C ASN A 92 41.92 -1.91 12.17
N ILE A 93 42.10 -1.90 10.84
CA ILE A 93 43.22 -2.59 10.17
C ILE A 93 44.55 -1.81 10.30
N GLY A 94 44.48 -0.52 10.65
CA GLY A 94 45.65 0.35 10.80
C GLY A 94 46.27 0.41 12.21
N ARG A 95 45.93 -0.53 13.11
CA ARG A 95 46.41 -0.53 14.50
C ARG A 95 47.17 -1.78 14.88
#